data_AF-A0A7V5PBE6-F1
#
_entry.id   AF-A0A7V5PBE6-F1
#
_cell.length_a   1.000
_cell.length_b   1.000
_cell.length_c   1.000
_cell.angle_alpha   90.00
_cell.angle_beta   90.00
_cell.angle_gamma   90.00
#
_symmetry.space_group_name_H-M   'P 1'
#
loop_
_entity.id
_entity.type
_entity.pdbx_description
1 polymer ?
#
loop_
_entity_poly.entity_id
_entity_poly.type
_entity_poly.pdbx_seq_one_letter_code
_entity_poly.pdbx_strand_id
1 'polypeptide(L)'
;MIKFIFKGLLRDKSRSLLPILVIMIGVFLTVGMTGYIRGFIEDFVDQNARLQTGHVNVVTKAYAQNESLMPIDLALLGIDTLMKKLETDFPGYTWSPRINFGGMLDVPDESGESKKQGPVVGMAVDLLSGNTDEINRLNLHTALAEGHIPEASGEVIIGEELARKLDLHPGDKVTFIGSTMEGSLTFRNFTVSGTIRYGVRQMDNVIMLLDLKDARSLLDMENGATQILGYSKQGVYFDEEAARTRDTFNKKYAGSGDQFTPVMRSLRDEPTLGYYMTYINSFSGLMIFILIVIMSIVLWNAGLLGGLRRYNEFGIRLAMGEEKKHVYKMLLCEALFTGIIGSVFGTLLGVVFTLFLQYKGIDISGMMQGGAMIMPNIIRAKFSPDLLSIGF
;
A
#
# COMPACT_ATOMS: atom_id res chain seq x y z
N MET A 1 -29.26 -7.35 42.36
CA MET A 1 -28.27 -8.20 41.66
C MET A 1 -27.06 -7.41 41.14
N ILE A 2 -27.23 -6.42 40.26
CA ILE A 2 -26.11 -5.66 39.64
C ILE A 2 -25.14 -5.04 40.67
N LYS A 3 -25.66 -4.37 41.72
CA LYS A 3 -24.83 -3.81 42.81
C LYS A 3 -24.00 -4.85 43.57
N PHE A 4 -24.48 -6.09 43.69
CA PHE A 4 -23.78 -7.17 44.39
C PHE A 4 -22.62 -7.73 43.54
N ILE A 5 -22.85 -7.90 42.23
CA ILE A 5 -21.85 -8.36 41.26
C ILE A 5 -20.71 -7.33 41.15
N PHE A 6 -21.05 -6.04 41.00
CA PHE A 6 -20.05 -4.96 40.91
C PHE A 6 -19.21 -4.84 42.19
N LYS A 7 -19.84 -4.98 43.37
CA LYS A 7 -19.15 -4.93 44.66
C LYS A 7 -18.28 -6.18 44.89
N GLY A 8 -18.68 -7.34 44.37
CA GLY A 8 -17.88 -8.57 44.37
C GLY A 8 -16.63 -8.45 43.49
N LEU A 9 -16.78 -7.90 42.27
CA LEU A 9 -15.70 -7.61 41.33
C LEU A 9 -14.61 -6.69 41.92
N LEU A 10 -15.01 -5.67 42.67
CA LEU A 10 -14.11 -4.70 43.31
C LEU A 10 -13.45 -5.20 44.61
N ARG A 11 -14.09 -6.14 45.32
CA ARG A 11 -13.62 -6.60 46.64
C ARG A 11 -12.54 -7.68 46.54
N ASP A 12 -12.64 -8.58 45.57
CA ASP A 12 -11.66 -9.65 45.33
C ASP A 12 -10.80 -9.36 44.09
N LYS A 13 -9.92 -8.36 44.22
CA LYS A 13 -9.05 -7.89 43.12
C LYS A 13 -8.18 -8.99 42.50
N SER A 14 -7.72 -9.98 43.25
CA SER A 14 -6.92 -11.08 42.69
C SER A 14 -7.74 -12.09 41.87
N ARG A 15 -9.07 -12.11 42.03
CA ARG A 15 -9.96 -13.12 41.45
C ARG A 15 -10.64 -12.65 40.17
N SER A 16 -11.01 -11.38 40.10
CA SER A 16 -11.64 -10.77 38.92
C SER A 16 -10.64 -10.15 37.94
N LEU A 17 -9.48 -9.68 38.43
CA LEU A 17 -8.53 -8.93 37.62
C LEU A 17 -7.84 -9.79 36.56
N LEU A 18 -7.52 -11.06 36.86
CA LEU A 18 -6.80 -11.92 35.92
C LEU A 18 -7.64 -12.24 34.67
N PRO A 19 -8.92 -12.68 34.77
CA PRO A 19 -9.77 -12.84 33.60
C PRO A 19 -9.98 -11.53 32.82
N ILE A 20 -10.22 -10.41 33.52
CA ILE A 20 -10.38 -9.09 32.87
C ILE A 20 -9.12 -8.71 32.10
N LEU A 21 -7.95 -8.89 32.69
CA LEU A 21 -6.66 -8.53 32.09
C LEU A 21 -6.36 -9.41 30.86
N VAL A 22 -6.68 -10.71 30.93
CA VAL A 22 -6.57 -11.62 29.77
C VAL A 22 -7.48 -11.15 28.63
N ILE A 23 -8.76 -10.89 28.90
CA ILE A 23 -9.71 -10.41 27.88
C ILE A 23 -9.22 -9.08 27.30
N MET A 24 -8.81 -8.15 28.17
CA MET A 24 -8.29 -6.85 27.78
C MET A 24 -7.07 -6.96 26.87
N ILE A 25 -6.09 -7.81 27.19
CA ILE A 25 -4.90 -8.04 26.33
C ILE A 25 -5.30 -8.68 25.01
N GLY A 26 -6.18 -9.68 25.01
CA GLY A 26 -6.60 -10.33 23.78
C GLY A 26 -7.31 -9.38 22.83
N VAL A 27 -8.28 -8.62 23.34
CA VAL A 27 -9.00 -7.60 22.56
C VAL A 27 -8.06 -6.49 22.11
N PHE A 28 -7.16 -6.03 22.98
CA PHE A 28 -6.12 -5.06 22.64
C PHE A 28 -5.27 -5.53 21.46
N LEU A 29 -4.75 -6.76 21.51
CA LEU A 29 -3.91 -7.32 20.46
C LEU A 29 -4.68 -7.47 19.15
N THR A 30 -5.90 -7.99 19.20
CA THR A 30 -6.74 -8.15 18.01
C THR A 30 -7.04 -6.80 17.36
N VAL A 31 -7.54 -5.83 18.12
CA VAL A 31 -7.88 -4.49 17.60
C VAL A 31 -6.64 -3.77 17.07
N GLY A 32 -5.55 -3.78 17.84
CA GLY A 32 -4.30 -3.12 17.45
C GLY A 32 -3.67 -3.74 16.19
N MET A 33 -3.68 -5.06 16.09
CA MET A 33 -3.14 -5.79 14.95
C MET A 33 -3.99 -5.62 13.70
N THR A 34 -5.32 -5.66 13.81
CA THR A 34 -6.19 -5.40 12.66
C THR A 34 -6.01 -3.96 12.15
N GLY A 35 -5.93 -2.98 13.06
CA GLY A 35 -5.64 -1.59 12.67
C GLY A 35 -4.27 -1.41 12.03
N TYR A 36 -3.26 -2.16 12.49
CA TYR A 36 -1.91 -2.16 11.89
C TYR A 36 -1.90 -2.79 10.49
N ILE A 37 -2.46 -3.98 10.32
CA ILE A 37 -2.53 -4.68 9.03
C ILE A 37 -3.31 -3.84 8.01
N ARG A 38 -4.42 -3.23 8.43
CA ARG A 38 -5.19 -2.36 7.55
C ARG A 38 -4.42 -1.13 7.09
N GLY A 39 -3.76 -0.44 8.04
CA GLY A 39 -2.91 0.69 7.69
C GLY A 39 -1.79 0.30 6.71
N PHE A 40 -1.17 -0.87 6.93
CA PHE A 40 -0.21 -1.44 6.00
C PHE A 40 -0.77 -1.67 4.59
N ILE A 41 -1.95 -2.29 4.48
CA ILE A 41 -2.61 -2.53 3.17
C ILE A 41 -2.89 -1.20 2.47
N GLU A 42 -3.40 -0.20 3.19
CA GLU A 42 -3.74 1.09 2.60
C GLU A 42 -2.51 1.88 2.15
N ASP A 43 -1.46 1.96 2.96
CA ASP A 43 -0.19 2.60 2.59
C ASP A 43 0.43 1.88 1.37
N PHE A 44 0.38 0.55 1.36
CA PHE A 44 0.88 -0.26 0.25
C PHE A 44 0.12 -0.02 -1.05
N VAL A 45 -1.22 0.05 -1.00
CA VAL A 45 -2.05 0.38 -2.16
C VAL A 45 -1.78 1.80 -2.64
N ASP A 46 -1.71 2.80 -1.74
CA ASP A 46 -1.46 4.19 -2.10
C ASP A 46 -0.08 4.37 -2.75
N GLN A 47 0.97 3.72 -2.22
CA GLN A 47 2.29 3.77 -2.82
C GLN A 47 2.36 3.14 -4.21
N ASN A 48 1.75 1.95 -4.38
CA ASN A 48 1.74 1.28 -5.69
C ASN A 48 0.88 2.07 -6.70
N ALA A 49 -0.24 2.65 -6.27
CA ALA A 49 -1.05 3.54 -7.10
C ALA A 49 -0.24 4.76 -7.57
N ARG A 50 0.49 5.42 -6.67
CA ARG A 50 1.30 6.60 -7.01
C ARG A 50 2.47 6.28 -7.93
N LEU A 51 3.18 5.18 -7.69
CA LEU A 51 4.44 4.88 -8.38
C LEU A 51 4.27 4.08 -9.68
N GLN A 52 3.30 3.17 -9.76
CA GLN A 52 3.20 2.24 -10.90
C GLN A 52 1.87 2.24 -11.62
N THR A 53 0.75 2.02 -10.92
CA THR A 53 -0.49 1.54 -11.55
C THR A 53 -1.63 2.55 -11.58
N GLY A 54 -1.58 3.64 -10.82
CA GLY A 54 -2.77 4.45 -10.54
C GLY A 54 -3.83 3.64 -9.78
N HIS A 55 -5.00 4.25 -9.54
CA HIS A 55 -6.15 3.48 -9.03
C HIS A 55 -6.77 2.61 -10.13
N VAL A 56 -6.72 3.11 -11.36
CA VAL A 56 -6.97 2.39 -12.60
C VAL A 56 -5.89 2.79 -13.60
N ASN A 57 -5.51 1.90 -14.52
CA ASN A 57 -4.69 2.27 -15.68
C ASN A 57 -5.32 1.81 -16.98
N VAL A 58 -5.02 2.53 -18.04
CA VAL A 58 -5.36 2.18 -19.41
C VAL A 58 -4.08 1.88 -20.15
N VAL A 59 -4.03 0.70 -20.77
CA VAL A 59 -2.91 0.18 -21.58
C VAL A 59 -3.48 -0.51 -22.81
N THR A 60 -2.66 -0.86 -23.79
CA THR A 60 -3.12 -1.76 -24.87
C THR A 60 -3.25 -3.19 -24.35
N LYS A 61 -4.12 -3.99 -24.98
CA LYS A 61 -4.28 -5.41 -24.64
C LYS A 61 -2.97 -6.18 -24.74
N ALA A 62 -2.16 -5.91 -25.77
CA ALA A 62 -0.86 -6.55 -25.97
C ALA A 62 0.17 -6.12 -24.92
N TYR A 63 0.19 -4.84 -24.55
CA TYR A 63 1.06 -4.33 -23.47
C TYR A 63 0.70 -4.99 -22.14
N ALA A 64 -0.59 -5.12 -21.80
CA ALA A 64 -1.03 -5.77 -20.56
C ALA A 64 -0.55 -7.23 -20.41
N GLN A 65 -0.31 -7.94 -21.52
CA GLN A 65 0.17 -9.32 -21.51
C GLN A 65 1.70 -9.41 -21.39
N ASN A 66 2.42 -8.38 -21.81
CA ASN A 66 3.89 -8.37 -21.92
C ASN A 66 4.54 -7.26 -21.08
N GLU A 67 3.83 -6.73 -20.09
CA GLU A 67 4.25 -5.58 -19.28
C GLU A 67 5.62 -5.74 -18.62
N SER A 68 5.99 -6.99 -18.27
CA SER A 68 7.31 -7.32 -17.71
C SER A 68 8.49 -7.01 -18.64
N LEU A 69 8.24 -6.91 -19.96
CA LEU A 69 9.24 -6.56 -20.98
C LEU A 69 9.30 -5.06 -21.26
N MET A 70 8.39 -4.25 -20.69
CA MET A 70 8.22 -2.82 -20.99
C MET A 70 8.17 -2.52 -22.50
N PRO A 71 7.27 -3.17 -23.27
CA PRO A 71 7.26 -3.09 -24.73
C PRO A 71 6.74 -1.73 -25.20
N ILE A 72 7.65 -0.84 -25.58
CA ILE A 72 7.33 0.50 -26.08
C ILE A 72 6.63 0.49 -27.45
N ASP A 73 6.87 -0.56 -28.25
CA ASP A 73 6.20 -0.84 -29.54
C ASP A 73 4.70 -1.14 -29.37
N LEU A 74 4.27 -1.51 -28.17
CA LEU A 74 2.87 -1.79 -27.82
C LEU A 74 2.20 -0.62 -27.08
N ALA A 75 2.80 0.58 -27.11
CA ALA A 75 2.26 1.77 -26.46
C ALA A 75 0.91 2.22 -27.03
N LEU A 76 0.19 3.03 -26.24
CA LEU A 76 -0.99 3.75 -26.71
C LEU A 76 -0.55 4.92 -27.60
N LEU A 77 -1.20 5.07 -28.75
CA LEU A 77 -1.03 6.21 -29.66
C LEU A 77 -2.29 7.08 -29.70
N GLY A 78 -2.13 8.35 -30.07
CA GLY A 78 -3.25 9.30 -30.16
C GLY A 78 -3.85 9.66 -28.80
N ILE A 79 -3.02 9.67 -27.76
CA ILE A 79 -3.46 9.72 -26.37
C ILE A 79 -4.25 10.98 -26.03
N ASP A 80 -4.01 12.11 -26.70
CA ASP A 80 -4.76 13.34 -26.46
C ASP A 80 -6.27 13.16 -26.67
N THR A 81 -6.65 12.35 -27.66
CA THR A 81 -8.06 12.03 -27.93
C THR A 81 -8.64 11.06 -26.90
N LEU A 82 -7.83 10.12 -26.42
CA LEU A 82 -8.22 9.14 -25.42
C LEU A 82 -8.36 9.79 -24.04
N MET A 83 -7.43 10.67 -23.65
CA MET A 83 -7.49 11.43 -22.40
C MET A 83 -8.76 12.30 -22.33
N LYS A 84 -9.08 13.06 -23.39
CA LYS A 84 -10.32 13.85 -23.43
C LYS A 84 -11.58 13.00 -23.26
N LYS A 85 -11.60 11.79 -23.86
CA LYS A 85 -12.70 10.83 -23.68
C LYS A 85 -12.76 10.32 -22.24
N LEU A 86 -11.62 9.96 -21.66
CA LEU A 86 -11.52 9.48 -20.28
C LEU A 86 -11.97 10.54 -19.26
N GLU A 87 -11.58 11.80 -19.46
CA GLU A 87 -12.02 12.92 -18.62
C GLU A 87 -13.54 13.15 -18.70
N THR A 88 -14.13 12.97 -19.89
CA THR A 88 -15.57 13.14 -20.12
C THR A 88 -16.38 11.96 -19.57
N ASP A 89 -15.95 10.73 -19.84
CA ASP A 89 -16.65 9.51 -19.46
C ASP A 89 -16.50 9.20 -17.96
N PHE A 90 -15.38 9.60 -17.35
CA PHE A 90 -15.03 9.28 -15.96
C PHE A 90 -14.53 10.52 -15.18
N PRO A 91 -15.42 11.49 -14.90
CA PRO A 91 -15.05 12.77 -14.27
C PRO A 91 -14.57 12.63 -12.81
N GLY A 92 -14.79 11.47 -12.17
CA GLY A 92 -14.31 11.14 -10.83
C GLY A 92 -12.80 10.86 -10.74
N TYR A 93 -12.13 10.73 -11.89
CA TYR A 93 -10.70 10.46 -11.97
C TYR A 93 -9.93 11.67 -12.53
N THR A 94 -8.68 11.78 -12.13
CA THR A 94 -7.66 12.63 -12.75
C THR A 94 -6.73 11.73 -13.55
N TRP A 95 -6.57 12.02 -14.84
CA TRP A 95 -5.82 11.19 -15.76
C TRP A 95 -4.42 11.75 -15.99
N SER A 96 -3.42 10.87 -16.04
CA SER A 96 -2.03 11.26 -16.24
C SER A 96 -1.31 10.23 -17.12
N PRO A 97 -0.74 10.64 -18.26
CA PRO A 97 0.05 9.76 -19.11
C PRO A 97 1.44 9.51 -18.51
N ARG A 98 1.94 8.28 -18.63
CA ARG A 98 3.32 7.91 -18.28
C ARG A 98 3.96 7.05 -19.36
N ILE A 99 5.28 7.14 -19.46
CA ILE A 99 6.09 6.30 -20.35
C ILE A 99 7.13 5.58 -19.49
N ASN A 100 7.07 4.25 -19.49
CA ASN A 100 8.08 3.39 -18.85
C ASN A 100 8.89 2.70 -19.94
N PHE A 101 10.22 2.74 -19.83
CA PHE A 101 11.11 2.17 -20.84
C PHE A 101 12.41 1.67 -20.20
N GLY A 102 12.98 0.63 -20.79
CA GLY A 102 14.30 0.13 -20.39
C GLY A 102 15.40 0.73 -21.26
N GLY A 103 16.60 0.82 -20.69
CA GLY A 103 17.80 1.15 -21.45
C GLY A 103 19.07 1.00 -20.62
N MET A 104 20.13 1.62 -21.09
CA MET A 104 21.41 1.72 -20.41
C MET A 104 21.80 3.19 -20.32
N LEU A 105 22.40 3.56 -19.19
CA LEU A 105 23.01 4.85 -19.00
C LEU A 105 24.52 4.71 -19.13
N ASP A 106 25.12 5.52 -19.98
CA ASP A 106 26.56 5.62 -20.19
C ASP A 106 27.09 6.94 -19.64
N VAL A 107 28.16 6.86 -18.86
CA VAL A 107 28.86 8.01 -18.27
C VAL A 107 30.16 8.21 -19.04
N PRO A 108 30.28 9.27 -19.86
CA PRO A 108 31.50 9.56 -20.59
C PRO A 108 32.59 10.11 -19.66
N ASP A 109 33.86 9.90 -20.01
CA ASP A 109 35.00 10.57 -19.40
C ASP A 109 35.26 11.96 -20.03
N GLU A 110 36.33 12.64 -19.59
CA GLU A 110 36.71 13.96 -20.12
C GLU A 110 37.05 13.94 -21.63
N SER A 111 37.36 12.78 -22.18
CA SER A 111 37.63 12.56 -23.61
C SER A 111 36.38 12.14 -24.40
N GLY A 112 35.25 11.94 -23.72
CA GLY A 112 33.99 11.47 -24.31
C GLY A 112 33.89 9.94 -24.44
N GLU A 113 34.85 9.19 -23.87
CA GLU A 113 34.86 7.72 -23.90
C GLU A 113 34.05 7.13 -22.74
N SER A 114 33.39 6.01 -22.99
CA SER A 114 32.55 5.31 -22.00
C SER A 114 33.40 4.90 -20.78
N LYS A 115 33.16 5.55 -19.62
CA LYS A 115 33.84 5.23 -18.35
C LYS A 115 33.09 4.17 -17.55
N LYS A 116 31.77 4.34 -17.40
CA LYS A 116 30.90 3.47 -16.61
C LYS A 116 29.52 3.37 -17.25
N GLN A 117 28.94 2.19 -17.17
CA GLN A 117 27.62 1.90 -17.70
C GLN A 117 26.75 1.19 -16.66
N GLY A 118 25.46 1.47 -16.68
CA GLY A 118 24.48 0.83 -15.79
C GLY A 118 23.12 0.67 -16.46
N PRO A 119 22.41 -0.44 -16.20
CA PRO A 119 21.03 -0.58 -16.66
C PRO A 119 20.15 0.48 -16.00
N VAL A 120 19.20 1.01 -16.76
CA VAL A 120 18.29 2.05 -16.30
C VAL A 120 16.87 1.74 -16.72
N VAL A 121 15.92 2.06 -15.84
CA VAL A 121 14.49 2.07 -16.12
C VAL A 121 14.04 3.52 -16.11
N GLY A 122 13.75 4.03 -17.30
CA GLY A 122 13.21 5.36 -17.53
C GLY A 122 11.74 5.41 -17.16
N MET A 123 11.37 6.40 -16.35
CA MET A 123 9.99 6.76 -16.03
C MET A 123 9.77 8.22 -16.44
N ALA A 124 9.03 8.41 -17.52
CA ALA A 124 8.67 9.73 -17.99
C ALA A 124 7.33 10.17 -17.43
N VAL A 125 7.31 11.35 -16.83
CA VAL A 125 6.12 11.98 -16.25
C VAL A 125 6.08 13.44 -16.65
N ASP A 126 4.93 14.08 -16.53
CA ASP A 126 4.78 15.49 -16.84
C ASP A 126 5.41 16.35 -15.73
N LEU A 127 6.56 16.97 -16.01
CA LEU A 127 7.31 17.82 -15.07
C LEU A 127 7.29 19.28 -15.51
N LEU A 128 7.29 19.52 -16.83
CA LEU A 128 7.54 20.83 -17.42
C LEU A 128 6.27 21.52 -17.97
N SER A 129 5.08 20.91 -17.89
CA SER A 129 3.84 21.58 -18.33
C SER A 129 3.34 22.69 -17.39
N GLY A 130 3.93 22.80 -16.20
CA GLY A 130 3.44 23.66 -15.11
C GLY A 130 2.37 23.00 -14.24
N ASN A 131 1.95 21.76 -14.54
CA ASN A 131 1.11 20.97 -13.63
C ASN A 131 1.97 20.31 -12.53
N THR A 132 1.77 20.71 -11.28
CA THR A 132 2.48 20.14 -10.12
C THR A 132 1.91 18.81 -9.62
N ASP A 133 0.83 18.31 -10.23
CA ASP A 133 0.14 17.11 -9.76
C ASP A 133 1.04 15.88 -9.72
N GLU A 134 1.85 15.63 -10.76
CA GLU A 134 2.79 14.49 -10.79
C GLU A 134 3.90 14.65 -9.76
N ILE A 135 4.45 15.86 -9.64
CA ILE A 135 5.49 16.20 -8.65
C ILE A 135 5.01 15.89 -7.23
N ASN A 136 3.75 16.27 -6.93
CA ASN A 136 3.11 15.98 -5.65
C ASN A 136 2.74 14.50 -5.49
N ARG A 137 2.22 13.84 -6.54
CA ARG A 137 1.84 12.41 -6.51
C ARG A 137 3.04 11.52 -6.22
N LEU A 138 4.18 11.79 -6.86
CA LEU A 138 5.43 11.08 -6.65
C LEU A 138 6.19 11.55 -5.41
N ASN A 139 5.70 12.57 -4.70
CA ASN A 139 6.36 13.18 -3.56
C ASN A 139 7.83 13.57 -3.84
N LEU A 140 8.13 14.07 -5.05
CA LEU A 140 9.50 14.33 -5.51
C LEU A 140 10.25 15.29 -4.57
N HIS A 141 9.57 16.29 -4.01
CA HIS A 141 10.17 17.21 -3.03
C HIS A 141 10.74 16.51 -1.79
N THR A 142 10.11 15.42 -1.35
CA THR A 142 10.58 14.66 -0.18
C THR A 142 11.55 13.54 -0.56
N ALA A 143 11.47 13.06 -1.80
CA ALA A 143 12.34 12.00 -2.32
C ALA A 143 13.69 12.55 -2.82
N LEU A 144 13.78 13.84 -3.15
CA LEU A 144 15.00 14.50 -3.61
C LEU A 144 16.08 14.40 -2.53
N ALA A 145 17.21 13.78 -2.87
CA ALA A 145 18.38 13.67 -2.02
C ALA A 145 19.31 14.85 -2.26
N GLU A 146 19.69 15.08 -3.53
CA GLU A 146 20.58 16.17 -3.96
C GLU A 146 20.08 16.82 -5.26
N GLY A 147 20.47 18.06 -5.51
CA GLY A 147 20.14 18.79 -6.74
C GLY A 147 18.76 19.44 -6.74
N HIS A 148 18.08 19.45 -7.89
CA HIS A 148 16.75 20.02 -8.07
C HIS A 148 15.87 19.15 -8.99
N ILE A 149 14.58 19.48 -9.05
CA ILE A 149 13.64 18.86 -10.00
C ILE A 149 13.92 19.46 -11.40
N PRO A 150 13.81 18.69 -12.50
CA PRO A 150 14.01 19.20 -13.86
C PRO A 150 13.19 20.45 -14.12
N GLU A 151 13.87 21.52 -14.55
CA GLU A 151 13.27 22.81 -14.93
C GLU A 151 13.33 23.04 -16.44
N ALA A 152 14.23 22.33 -17.13
CA ALA A 152 14.43 22.43 -18.58
C ALA A 152 14.43 21.07 -19.27
N SER A 153 14.15 21.08 -20.58
CA SER A 153 14.27 19.89 -21.43
C SER A 153 15.72 19.41 -21.49
N GLY A 154 15.92 18.09 -21.42
CA GLY A 154 17.24 17.48 -21.36
C GLY A 154 17.80 17.31 -19.94
N GLU A 155 17.04 17.63 -18.91
CA GLU A 155 17.38 17.35 -17.52
C GLU A 155 16.72 16.07 -17.02
N VAL A 156 17.47 15.28 -16.25
CA VAL A 156 17.02 14.00 -15.68
C VAL A 156 17.32 13.93 -14.20
N ILE A 157 16.48 13.21 -13.48
CA ILE A 157 16.75 12.79 -12.10
C ILE A 157 17.16 11.32 -12.13
N ILE A 158 18.17 10.95 -11.34
CA ILE A 158 18.65 9.58 -11.25
C ILE A 158 18.44 9.04 -9.83
N GLY A 159 18.18 7.74 -9.68
CA GLY A 159 18.16 7.10 -8.37
C GLY A 159 19.50 7.26 -7.63
N GLU A 160 19.45 7.59 -6.35
CA GLU A 160 20.62 7.85 -5.50
C GLU A 160 21.64 6.68 -5.50
N GLU A 161 21.15 5.44 -5.48
CA GLU A 161 22.03 4.27 -5.52
C GLU A 161 22.63 4.03 -6.91
N LEU A 162 21.91 4.36 -7.99
CA LEU A 162 22.44 4.34 -9.36
C LEU A 162 23.51 5.43 -9.54
N ALA A 163 23.24 6.65 -9.09
CA ALA A 163 24.19 7.76 -9.14
C ALA A 163 25.50 7.42 -8.40
N ARG A 164 25.40 6.84 -7.19
CA ARG A 164 26.58 6.40 -6.42
C ARG A 164 27.38 5.30 -7.12
N LYS A 165 26.74 4.33 -7.77
CA LYS A 165 27.42 3.27 -8.53
C LYS A 165 28.18 3.83 -9.73
N LEU A 166 27.54 4.76 -10.43
CA LEU A 166 28.09 5.41 -11.61
C LEU A 166 29.01 6.59 -11.29
N ASP A 167 29.12 6.98 -10.02
CA ASP A 167 29.92 8.14 -9.55
C ASP A 167 29.48 9.44 -10.21
N LEU A 168 28.16 9.65 -10.25
CA LEU A 168 27.49 10.80 -10.84
C LEU A 168 27.09 11.82 -9.78
N HIS A 169 27.23 13.10 -10.13
CA HIS A 169 26.81 14.24 -9.34
C HIS A 169 25.83 15.12 -10.15
N PRO A 170 24.98 15.92 -9.48
CA PRO A 170 24.17 16.91 -10.18
C PRO A 170 25.05 17.86 -11.02
N GLY A 171 24.71 18.03 -12.30
CA GLY A 171 25.46 18.76 -13.31
C GLY A 171 26.19 17.87 -14.32
N ASP A 172 26.38 16.58 -14.02
CA ASP A 172 27.07 15.65 -14.92
C ASP A 172 26.24 15.33 -16.16
N LYS A 173 26.93 15.05 -17.27
CA LYS A 173 26.31 14.61 -18.52
C LYS A 173 26.32 13.10 -18.61
N VAL A 174 25.19 12.55 -19.03
CA VAL A 174 24.99 11.12 -19.22
C VAL A 174 24.34 10.85 -20.57
N THR A 175 24.71 9.74 -21.19
CA THR A 175 24.14 9.32 -22.46
C THR A 175 23.18 8.16 -22.21
N PHE A 176 21.90 8.36 -22.51
CA PHE A 176 20.95 7.27 -22.55
C PHE A 176 21.11 6.48 -23.86
N ILE A 177 21.11 5.16 -23.74
CA ILE A 177 21.19 4.21 -24.84
C ILE A 177 20.00 3.27 -24.73
N GLY A 178 19.17 3.21 -25.76
CA GLY A 178 18.01 2.32 -25.77
C GLY A 178 17.47 2.09 -27.17
N SER A 179 16.21 1.68 -27.25
CA SER A 179 15.49 1.50 -28.51
C SER A 179 14.30 2.45 -28.59
N THR A 180 13.98 2.92 -29.80
CA THR A 180 12.73 3.63 -30.10
C THR A 180 11.57 2.65 -30.27
N MET A 181 10.35 3.18 -30.37
CA MET A 181 9.13 2.40 -30.61
C MET A 181 9.23 1.51 -31.86
N GLU A 182 9.97 1.96 -32.88
CA GLU A 182 10.17 1.24 -34.15
C GLU A 182 11.39 0.28 -34.11
N GLY A 183 12.01 0.09 -32.94
CA GLY A 183 13.15 -0.82 -32.75
C GLY A 183 14.50 -0.26 -33.23
N SER A 184 14.58 1.02 -33.57
CA SER A 184 15.85 1.67 -33.91
C SER A 184 16.63 2.02 -32.64
N LEU A 185 17.96 1.98 -32.69
CA LEU A 185 18.80 2.42 -31.57
C LEU A 185 18.70 3.93 -31.39
N THR A 186 18.51 4.38 -30.16
CA THR A 186 18.48 5.80 -29.79
C THR A 186 19.57 6.13 -28.79
N PHE A 187 20.20 7.29 -28.99
CA PHE A 187 21.26 7.85 -28.16
C PHE A 187 20.93 9.30 -27.86
N ARG A 188 20.83 9.66 -26.57
CA ARG A 188 20.57 11.05 -26.19
C ARG A 188 21.31 11.43 -24.93
N ASN A 189 21.93 12.61 -24.98
CA ASN A 189 22.61 13.18 -23.83
C ASN A 189 21.60 13.90 -22.95
N PHE A 190 21.71 13.67 -21.66
CA PHE A 190 20.96 14.34 -20.61
C PHE A 190 21.92 14.91 -19.56
N THR A 191 21.47 15.93 -18.84
CA THR A 191 22.16 16.50 -17.69
C THR A 191 21.48 16.03 -16.42
N VAL A 192 22.24 15.51 -15.46
CA VAL A 192 21.70 15.10 -14.17
C VAL A 192 21.35 16.34 -13.37
N SER A 193 20.06 16.60 -13.14
CA SER A 193 19.59 17.75 -12.34
C SER A 193 19.57 17.45 -10.84
N GLY A 194 19.38 16.18 -10.47
CA GLY A 194 19.35 15.76 -9.08
C GLY A 194 19.27 14.24 -8.90
N THR A 195 19.36 13.81 -7.64
CA THR A 195 19.21 12.42 -7.24
C THR A 195 17.98 12.22 -6.36
N ILE A 196 17.31 11.07 -6.48
CA ILE A 196 16.14 10.72 -5.66
C ILE A 196 16.33 9.40 -4.93
N ARG A 197 15.71 9.32 -3.75
CA ARG A 197 15.67 8.12 -2.92
C ARG A 197 14.24 7.86 -2.47
N TYR A 198 13.61 6.86 -3.10
CA TYR A 198 12.31 6.34 -2.65
C TYR A 198 12.45 5.36 -1.48
N GLY A 199 13.68 4.88 -1.21
CA GLY A 199 14.00 3.92 -0.15
C GLY A 199 13.70 2.47 -0.54
N VAL A 200 13.25 2.26 -1.78
CA VAL A 200 13.14 0.93 -2.39
C VAL A 200 14.41 0.69 -3.17
N ARG A 201 15.37 -0.01 -2.56
CA ARG A 201 16.72 -0.18 -3.13
C ARG A 201 16.72 -0.69 -4.57
N GLN A 202 15.79 -1.56 -4.95
CA GLN A 202 15.70 -2.08 -6.32
C GLN A 202 15.33 -0.98 -7.32
N MET A 203 14.43 -0.07 -6.93
CA MET A 203 14.04 1.09 -7.73
C MET A 203 15.14 2.15 -7.74
N ASP A 204 15.69 2.50 -6.57
CA ASP A 204 16.76 3.51 -6.43
C ASP A 204 18.06 3.11 -7.18
N ASN A 205 18.24 1.82 -7.48
CA ASN A 205 19.37 1.27 -8.24
C ASN A 205 19.26 1.42 -9.75
N VAL A 206 18.08 1.68 -10.30
CA VAL A 206 17.85 1.66 -11.75
C VAL A 206 17.01 2.83 -12.26
N ILE A 207 16.35 3.60 -11.39
CA ILE A 207 15.41 4.60 -11.85
C ILE A 207 16.09 5.82 -12.49
N MET A 208 15.53 6.26 -13.61
CA MET A 208 15.79 7.57 -14.24
C MET A 208 14.46 8.22 -14.53
N LEU A 209 14.29 9.45 -14.07
CA LEU A 209 13.05 10.21 -14.23
C LEU A 209 13.31 11.43 -15.10
N LEU A 210 12.41 11.67 -16.06
CA LEU A 210 12.54 12.72 -17.07
C LEU A 210 11.16 13.24 -17.48
N ASP A 211 11.14 14.37 -18.18
CA ASP A 211 9.89 14.93 -18.69
C ASP A 211 9.27 14.07 -19.80
N LEU A 212 7.95 14.02 -19.82
CA LEU A 212 7.17 13.27 -20.80
C LEU A 212 7.47 13.70 -22.24
N LYS A 213 7.70 14.99 -22.50
CA LYS A 213 8.01 15.49 -23.86
C LYS A 213 9.38 14.98 -24.31
N ASP A 214 10.35 14.95 -23.41
CA ASP A 214 11.68 14.45 -23.71
C ASP A 214 11.66 12.95 -24.03
N ALA A 215 10.92 12.16 -23.26
CA ALA A 215 10.79 10.73 -23.54
C ALA A 215 10.09 10.46 -24.88
N ARG A 216 9.06 11.23 -25.23
CA ARG A 216 8.40 11.10 -26.54
C ARG A 216 9.33 11.35 -27.71
N SER A 217 10.16 12.37 -27.61
CA SER A 217 11.17 12.69 -28.63
C SER A 217 12.33 11.69 -28.61
N LEU A 218 12.67 11.11 -27.46
CA LEU A 218 13.74 10.11 -27.33
C LEU A 218 13.37 8.77 -27.99
N LEU A 219 12.10 8.37 -27.85
CA LEU A 219 11.60 7.05 -28.21
C LEU A 219 10.81 7.04 -29.52
N ASP A 220 10.78 8.15 -30.26
CA ASP A 220 9.95 8.36 -31.46
C ASP A 220 8.46 8.00 -31.27
N MET A 221 7.89 8.43 -30.14
CA MET A 221 6.49 8.13 -29.78
C MET A 221 5.63 9.39 -29.67
N GLU A 222 5.50 10.12 -30.78
CA GLU A 222 4.66 11.31 -30.85
C GLU A 222 3.21 11.00 -30.46
N ASN A 223 2.65 11.82 -29.55
CA ASN A 223 1.32 11.60 -28.99
C ASN A 223 1.11 10.17 -28.44
N GLY A 224 2.19 9.55 -27.96
CA GLY A 224 2.20 8.23 -27.37
C GLY A 224 2.40 8.23 -25.86
N ALA A 225 1.95 7.17 -25.20
CA ALA A 225 2.29 6.81 -23.82
C ALA A 225 2.19 5.29 -23.62
N THR A 226 3.04 4.70 -22.78
CA THR A 226 2.91 3.26 -22.49
C THR A 226 1.67 2.98 -21.65
N GLN A 227 1.29 3.92 -20.79
CA GLN A 227 0.09 3.82 -19.97
C GLN A 227 -0.51 5.19 -19.65
N ILE A 228 -1.82 5.19 -19.39
CA ILE A 228 -2.54 6.34 -18.82
C ILE A 228 -3.07 5.93 -17.46
N LEU A 229 -2.63 6.61 -16.41
CA LEU A 229 -3.00 6.35 -15.03
C LEU A 229 -4.20 7.22 -14.63
N GLY A 230 -5.18 6.62 -13.97
CA GLY A 230 -6.36 7.27 -13.41
C GLY A 230 -6.31 7.29 -11.90
N TYR A 231 -6.40 8.48 -11.33
CA TYR A 231 -6.40 8.70 -9.88
C TYR A 231 -7.77 9.18 -9.41
N SER A 232 -8.42 8.43 -8.51
CA SER A 232 -9.65 8.87 -7.85
C SER A 232 -9.44 10.24 -7.20
N LYS A 233 -10.34 11.19 -7.47
CA LYS A 233 -10.33 12.54 -6.88
C LYS A 233 -10.59 12.53 -5.38
N GLN A 234 -11.18 11.45 -4.85
CA GLN A 234 -11.32 11.23 -3.42
C GLN A 234 -9.98 10.89 -2.74
N GLY A 235 -8.93 10.57 -3.51
CA GLY A 235 -7.60 10.25 -3.00
C GLY A 235 -7.51 8.90 -2.28
N VAL A 236 -8.55 8.06 -2.38
CA VAL A 236 -8.63 6.76 -1.72
C VAL A 236 -9.00 5.71 -2.77
N TYR A 237 -8.34 4.55 -2.71
CA TYR A 237 -8.69 3.41 -3.54
C TYR A 237 -9.96 2.72 -3.03
N PHE A 238 -10.97 2.64 -3.88
CA PHE A 238 -12.16 1.81 -3.66
C PHE A 238 -12.20 0.69 -4.70
N ASP A 239 -11.97 -0.54 -4.25
CA ASP A 239 -11.84 -1.71 -5.13
C ASP A 239 -13.08 -1.94 -6.00
N GLU A 240 -14.28 -1.82 -5.41
CA GLU A 240 -15.53 -1.96 -6.16
C GLU A 240 -15.75 -0.85 -7.20
N GLU A 241 -15.38 0.40 -6.88
CA GLU A 241 -15.54 1.52 -7.80
C GLU A 241 -14.56 1.41 -8.97
N ALA A 242 -13.31 1.04 -8.69
CA ALA A 242 -12.29 0.78 -9.69
C ALA A 242 -12.71 -0.39 -10.61
N ALA A 243 -13.23 -1.49 -10.05
CA ALA A 243 -13.73 -2.62 -10.83
C ALA A 243 -14.94 -2.25 -11.71
N ARG A 244 -15.90 -1.48 -11.19
CA ARG A 244 -17.06 -0.99 -11.97
C ARG A 244 -16.64 -0.06 -13.10
N THR A 245 -15.67 0.83 -12.85
CA THR A 245 -15.11 1.76 -13.83
C THR A 245 -14.42 0.98 -14.95
N ARG A 246 -13.55 0.05 -14.58
CA ARG A 246 -12.88 -0.89 -15.48
C ARG A 246 -13.86 -1.65 -16.36
N ASP A 247 -14.89 -2.25 -15.77
CA ASP A 247 -15.87 -3.07 -16.50
C ASP A 247 -16.69 -2.21 -17.47
N THR A 248 -17.06 -1.00 -17.07
CA THR A 248 -17.73 -0.02 -17.93
C THR A 248 -16.87 0.36 -19.14
N PHE A 249 -15.58 0.66 -18.90
CA PHE A 249 -14.63 0.98 -19.96
C PHE A 249 -14.44 -0.21 -20.89
N ASN A 250 -14.10 -1.38 -20.36
CA ASN A 250 -13.80 -2.58 -21.16
C ASN A 250 -15.00 -3.03 -21.99
N LYS A 251 -16.25 -2.88 -21.51
CA LYS A 251 -17.46 -3.15 -22.31
C LYS A 251 -17.58 -2.27 -23.56
N LYS A 252 -17.15 -1.00 -23.48
CA LYS A 252 -17.17 -0.06 -24.63
C LYS A 252 -16.17 -0.46 -25.72
N TYR A 253 -15.07 -1.11 -25.34
CA TYR A 253 -13.98 -1.51 -26.25
C TYR A 253 -13.96 -3.01 -26.58
N ALA A 254 -14.83 -3.82 -25.96
CA ALA A 254 -14.87 -5.28 -26.09
C ALA A 254 -15.10 -5.79 -27.53
N GLY A 255 -15.65 -4.97 -28.42
CA GLY A 255 -15.92 -5.33 -29.82
C GLY A 255 -14.68 -5.30 -30.73
N SER A 256 -13.57 -4.72 -30.29
CA SER A 256 -12.33 -4.64 -31.06
C SER A 256 -11.41 -5.81 -30.69
N GLY A 257 -11.22 -6.75 -31.61
CA GLY A 257 -10.28 -7.88 -31.45
C GLY A 257 -8.81 -7.49 -31.60
N ASP A 258 -8.52 -6.22 -31.86
CA ASP A 258 -7.18 -5.70 -32.12
C ASP A 258 -6.30 -5.74 -30.85
N GLN A 259 -5.02 -6.06 -31.04
CA GLN A 259 -3.98 -6.10 -30.01
C GLN A 259 -3.71 -4.72 -29.40
N PHE A 260 -3.95 -3.64 -30.16
CA PHE A 260 -3.80 -2.25 -29.71
C PHE A 260 -5.08 -1.68 -29.08
N THR A 261 -6.13 -2.48 -28.93
CA THR A 261 -7.35 -2.04 -28.26
C THR A 261 -7.02 -1.61 -26.82
N PRO A 262 -7.43 -0.40 -26.40
CA PRO A 262 -7.21 0.05 -25.04
C PRO A 262 -8.05 -0.79 -24.09
N VAL A 263 -7.42 -1.26 -23.03
CA VAL A 263 -8.03 -1.99 -21.93
C VAL A 263 -7.73 -1.27 -20.63
N MET A 264 -8.73 -1.15 -19.78
CA MET A 264 -8.56 -0.67 -18.43
C MET A 264 -8.29 -1.84 -17.50
N ARG A 265 -7.38 -1.66 -16.56
CA ARG A 265 -7.17 -2.54 -15.41
C ARG A 265 -7.34 -1.73 -14.12
N SER A 266 -7.87 -2.37 -13.09
CA SER A 266 -7.82 -1.83 -11.74
C SER A 266 -6.45 -2.13 -11.13
N LEU A 267 -6.08 -1.40 -10.08
CA LEU A 267 -4.86 -1.67 -9.32
C LEU A 267 -4.78 -3.15 -8.87
N ARG A 268 -5.93 -3.76 -8.53
CA ARG A 268 -6.00 -5.18 -8.12
C ARG A 268 -5.81 -6.18 -9.27
N ASP A 269 -5.97 -5.76 -10.52
CA ASP A 269 -5.77 -6.63 -11.69
C ASP A 269 -4.30 -6.72 -12.11
N GLU A 270 -3.41 -5.91 -11.53
CA GLU A 270 -1.97 -6.11 -11.70
C GLU A 270 -1.61 -7.46 -11.04
N PRO A 271 -1.05 -8.43 -11.79
CA PRO A 271 -0.90 -9.81 -11.32
C PRO A 271 -0.14 -9.94 -10.00
N THR A 272 0.94 -9.17 -9.81
CA THR A 272 1.74 -9.26 -8.59
C THR A 272 1.01 -8.67 -7.40
N LEU A 273 0.43 -7.48 -7.55
CA LEU A 273 -0.22 -6.69 -6.53
C LEU A 273 -1.54 -7.33 -6.10
N GLY A 274 -2.35 -7.80 -7.04
CA GLY A 274 -3.58 -8.54 -6.78
C GLY A 274 -3.33 -9.83 -5.99
N TYR A 275 -2.26 -10.56 -6.33
CA TYR A 275 -1.82 -11.74 -5.59
C TYR A 275 -1.42 -11.38 -4.16
N TYR A 276 -0.56 -10.37 -3.97
CA TYR A 276 -0.12 -9.95 -2.63
C TYR A 276 -1.27 -9.43 -1.78
N MET A 277 -2.19 -8.64 -2.34
CA MET A 277 -3.35 -8.14 -1.62
C MET A 277 -4.26 -9.29 -1.15
N THR A 278 -4.49 -10.27 -2.00
CA THR A 278 -5.26 -11.46 -1.64
C THR A 278 -4.54 -12.31 -0.59
N TYR A 279 -3.21 -12.44 -0.71
CA TYR A 279 -2.37 -13.16 0.25
C TYR A 279 -2.37 -12.48 1.62
N ILE A 280 -2.14 -11.17 1.70
CA ILE A 280 -2.13 -10.39 2.94
C ILE A 280 -3.49 -10.46 3.63
N ASN A 281 -4.59 -10.30 2.88
CA ASN A 281 -5.94 -10.43 3.43
C ASN A 281 -6.22 -11.83 3.98
N SER A 282 -5.82 -12.88 3.26
CA SER A 282 -6.01 -14.26 3.71
C SER A 282 -5.16 -14.58 4.95
N PHE A 283 -3.90 -14.11 4.95
CA PHE A 283 -2.98 -14.27 6.08
C PHE A 283 -3.48 -13.52 7.31
N SER A 284 -3.99 -12.29 7.14
CA SER A 284 -4.65 -11.51 8.19
C SER A 284 -5.83 -12.25 8.81
N GLY A 285 -6.72 -12.82 7.98
CA GLY A 285 -7.84 -13.63 8.45
C GLY A 285 -7.40 -14.86 9.24
N LEU A 286 -6.39 -15.59 8.75
CA LEU A 286 -5.82 -16.75 9.44
C LEU A 286 -5.19 -16.35 10.78
N MET A 287 -4.47 -15.24 10.81
CA MET A 287 -3.81 -14.72 12.01
C MET A 287 -4.83 -14.34 13.09
N ILE A 288 -5.87 -13.59 12.71
CA ILE A 288 -6.98 -13.24 13.60
C ILE A 288 -7.68 -14.51 14.12
N PHE A 289 -7.90 -15.50 13.26
CA PHE A 289 -8.48 -16.78 13.65
C PHE A 289 -7.62 -17.50 14.71
N ILE A 290 -6.31 -17.61 14.48
CA ILE A 290 -5.37 -18.23 15.44
C ILE A 290 -5.38 -17.47 16.77
N LEU A 291 -5.38 -16.14 16.74
CA LEU A 291 -5.46 -15.32 17.96
C LEU A 291 -6.75 -15.59 18.73
N ILE A 292 -7.90 -15.66 18.05
CA ILE A 292 -9.18 -16.00 18.69
C ILE A 292 -9.14 -17.40 19.32
N VAL A 293 -8.55 -18.39 18.65
CA VAL A 293 -8.42 -19.75 19.20
C VAL A 293 -7.55 -19.76 20.45
N ILE A 294 -6.38 -19.12 20.40
CA ILE A 294 -5.47 -19.00 21.56
C ILE A 294 -6.20 -18.31 22.72
N MET A 295 -6.85 -17.18 22.45
CA MET A 295 -7.60 -16.44 23.47
C MET A 295 -8.73 -17.28 24.07
N SER A 296 -9.45 -18.06 23.24
CA SER A 296 -10.51 -18.94 23.70
C SER A 296 -10.01 -19.99 24.68
N ILE A 297 -8.84 -20.59 24.41
CA ILE A 297 -8.21 -21.58 25.30
C ILE A 297 -7.77 -20.92 26.62
N VAL A 298 -7.17 -19.73 26.56
CA VAL A 298 -6.74 -19.00 27.76
C VAL A 298 -7.95 -18.62 28.62
N LEU A 299 -9.04 -18.15 28.01
CA LEU A 299 -10.28 -17.81 28.69
C LEU A 299 -10.97 -19.03 29.30
N TRP A 300 -10.97 -20.15 28.59
CA TRP A 300 -11.50 -21.41 29.12
C TRP A 300 -10.74 -21.82 30.39
N ASN A 301 -9.40 -21.84 30.34
CA ASN A 301 -8.58 -22.17 31.50
C ASN A 301 -8.79 -21.20 32.67
N ALA A 302 -8.88 -19.90 32.40
CA ALA A 302 -9.16 -18.90 33.42
C ALA A 302 -10.55 -19.10 34.07
N GLY A 303 -11.57 -19.39 33.25
CA GLY A 303 -12.93 -19.68 33.70
C GLY A 303 -13.01 -20.95 34.57
N LEU A 304 -12.33 -22.03 34.16
CA LEU A 304 -12.25 -23.27 34.94
C LEU A 304 -11.60 -23.04 36.31
N LEU A 305 -10.46 -22.36 36.36
CA LEU A 305 -9.77 -22.06 37.61
C LEU A 305 -10.62 -21.16 38.53
N GLY A 306 -11.33 -20.19 37.94
CA GLY A 306 -12.27 -19.34 38.67
C GLY A 306 -13.43 -20.12 39.29
N GLY A 307 -14.01 -21.06 38.54
CA GLY A 307 -15.08 -21.94 39.01
C GLY A 307 -14.63 -22.88 40.12
N LEU A 308 -13.48 -23.54 39.96
CA LEU A 308 -12.92 -24.47 40.94
C LEU A 308 -12.61 -23.80 42.28
N ARG A 309 -12.08 -22.57 42.27
CA ARG A 309 -11.81 -21.80 43.50
C ARG A 309 -13.08 -21.47 44.30
N ARG A 310 -14.25 -21.47 43.66
CA ARG A 310 -15.55 -21.12 44.26
C ARG A 310 -16.47 -22.32 44.46
N TYR A 311 -15.96 -23.53 44.26
CA TYR A 311 -16.72 -24.76 44.39
C TYR A 311 -17.45 -24.87 45.74
N ASN A 312 -16.75 -24.57 46.84
CA ASN A 312 -17.30 -24.61 48.19
C ASN A 312 -18.37 -23.52 48.43
N GLU A 313 -18.22 -22.34 47.81
CA GLU A 313 -19.21 -21.26 47.91
C GLU A 313 -20.54 -21.64 47.25
N PHE A 314 -20.48 -22.31 46.09
CA PHE A 314 -21.67 -22.83 45.41
C PHE A 314 -22.33 -23.96 46.21
N GLY A 315 -21.54 -24.85 46.83
CA GLY A 315 -22.05 -25.92 47.69
C GLY A 315 -22.87 -25.39 48.88
N ILE A 316 -22.38 -24.35 49.55
CA ILE A 316 -23.09 -23.73 50.68
C ILE A 316 -24.39 -23.06 50.23
N ARG A 317 -24.39 -22.35 49.09
CA ARG A 317 -25.59 -21.71 48.54
C ARG A 317 -26.69 -22.71 48.18
N LEU A 318 -26.30 -23.83 47.56
CA LEU A 318 -27.22 -24.91 47.23
C LEU A 318 -27.77 -25.59 48.50
N ALA A 319 -26.95 -25.76 49.54
CA ALA A 319 -27.39 -26.31 50.82
C ALA A 319 -28.39 -25.39 51.57
N MET A 320 -28.31 -24.07 51.37
CA MET A 320 -29.28 -23.10 51.89
C MET A 320 -30.57 -23.01 51.05
N GLY A 321 -30.72 -23.84 50.01
CA GLY A 321 -31.94 -23.92 49.20
C GLY A 321 -31.98 -22.98 48.00
N GLU A 322 -30.86 -22.36 47.60
CA GLU A 322 -30.81 -21.57 46.37
C GLU A 322 -31.04 -22.45 45.13
N GLU A 323 -31.87 -21.99 44.18
CA GLU A 323 -32.17 -22.75 42.97
C GLU A 323 -30.93 -22.88 42.08
N LYS A 324 -30.64 -24.10 41.58
CA LYS A 324 -29.50 -24.36 40.65
C LYS A 324 -29.47 -23.40 39.45
N LYS A 325 -30.65 -23.08 38.89
CA LYS A 325 -30.77 -22.13 37.77
C LYS A 325 -30.35 -20.71 38.16
N HIS A 326 -30.60 -20.30 39.39
CA HIS A 326 -30.20 -18.99 39.89
C HIS A 326 -28.68 -18.87 39.99
N VAL A 327 -28.02 -19.90 40.56
CA VAL A 327 -26.55 -19.96 40.65
C VAL A 327 -25.90 -19.92 39.26
N TYR A 328 -26.42 -20.70 38.32
CA TYR A 328 -25.93 -20.71 36.94
C TYR A 328 -26.11 -19.36 36.23
N LYS A 329 -27.30 -18.74 36.34
CA LYS A 329 -27.55 -17.39 35.78
C LYS A 329 -26.63 -16.34 36.38
N MET A 330 -26.32 -16.43 37.67
CA MET A 330 -25.39 -15.51 38.33
C MET A 330 -23.98 -15.65 37.74
N LEU A 331 -23.49 -16.87 37.54
CA LEU A 331 -22.19 -17.13 36.92
C LEU A 331 -22.12 -16.59 35.49
N LEU A 332 -23.18 -16.79 34.72
CA LEU A 332 -23.25 -16.31 33.34
C LEU A 332 -23.28 -14.78 33.29
N CYS A 333 -24.00 -14.13 34.21
CA CYS A 333 -23.95 -12.67 34.36
C CYS A 333 -22.54 -12.19 34.74
N GLU A 334 -21.87 -12.84 35.68
CA GLU A 334 -20.52 -12.47 36.10
C GLU A 334 -19.50 -12.59 34.94
N ALA A 335 -19.58 -13.67 34.17
CA ALA A 335 -18.78 -13.84 32.96
C ALA A 335 -19.07 -12.76 31.91
N LEU A 336 -20.35 -12.43 31.70
CA LEU A 336 -20.76 -11.37 30.77
C LEU A 336 -20.23 -10.00 31.19
N PHE A 337 -20.34 -9.64 32.48
CA PHE A 337 -19.78 -8.38 32.99
C PHE A 337 -18.26 -8.32 32.86
N THR A 338 -17.58 -9.43 33.16
CA THR A 338 -16.12 -9.55 33.00
C THR A 338 -15.72 -9.39 31.52
N GLY A 339 -16.46 -10.01 30.62
CA GLY A 339 -16.35 -9.85 29.16
C GLY A 339 -16.49 -8.41 28.72
N ILE A 340 -17.60 -7.76 29.04
CA ILE A 340 -17.88 -6.37 28.66
C ILE A 340 -16.80 -5.43 29.19
N ILE A 341 -16.41 -5.56 30.47
CA ILE A 341 -15.38 -4.70 31.05
C ILE A 341 -14.04 -4.91 30.35
N GLY A 342 -13.63 -6.18 30.15
CA GLY A 342 -12.39 -6.52 29.45
C GLY A 342 -12.37 -6.00 28.02
N SER A 343 -13.46 -6.18 27.27
CA SER A 343 -13.62 -5.67 25.90
C SER A 343 -13.58 -4.15 25.83
N VAL A 344 -14.31 -3.44 26.70
CA VAL A 344 -14.29 -1.97 26.72
C VAL A 344 -12.87 -1.44 26.92
N PHE A 345 -12.15 -1.94 27.92
CA PHE A 345 -10.77 -1.49 28.18
C PHE A 345 -9.78 -1.97 27.11
N GLY A 346 -9.96 -3.19 26.60
CA GLY A 346 -9.11 -3.75 25.55
C GLY A 346 -9.24 -2.96 24.24
N THR A 347 -10.47 -2.67 23.82
CA THR A 347 -10.75 -1.84 22.64
C THR A 347 -10.22 -0.43 22.83
N LEU A 348 -10.42 0.18 24.01
CA LEU A 348 -9.90 1.52 24.29
C LEU A 348 -8.37 1.56 24.16
N LEU A 349 -7.67 0.62 24.79
CA LEU A 349 -6.21 0.52 24.68
C LEU A 349 -5.77 0.22 23.24
N GLY A 350 -6.50 -0.65 22.53
CA GLY A 350 -6.19 -1.05 21.17
C GLY A 350 -6.29 0.13 20.22
N VAL A 351 -7.39 0.90 20.32
CA VAL A 351 -7.59 2.13 19.53
C VAL A 351 -6.54 3.18 19.86
N VAL A 352 -6.23 3.41 21.14
CA VAL A 352 -5.17 4.37 21.54
C VAL A 352 -3.83 3.95 20.94
N PHE A 353 -3.52 2.65 20.94
CA PHE A 353 -2.30 2.12 20.33
C PHE A 353 -2.31 2.27 18.81
N THR A 354 -3.43 1.99 18.14
CA THR A 354 -3.60 2.23 16.69
C THR A 354 -3.40 3.70 16.35
N LEU A 355 -3.98 4.63 17.11
CA LEU A 355 -3.81 6.07 16.90
C LEU A 355 -2.35 6.52 17.14
N PHE A 356 -1.69 5.95 18.15
CA PHE A 356 -0.27 6.20 18.39
C PHE A 356 0.60 5.74 17.21
N LEU A 357 0.35 4.52 16.70
CA LEU A 357 1.04 4.00 15.52
C LEU A 357 0.66 4.74 14.23
N GLN A 358 -0.54 5.30 14.13
CA GLN A 358 -0.95 6.13 13.00
C GLN A 358 -0.12 7.41 12.92
N TYR A 359 0.23 8.02 14.05
CA TYR A 359 1.06 9.22 14.10
C TYR A 359 2.55 8.93 13.95
N LYS A 360 3.08 7.97 14.73
CA LYS A 360 4.53 7.69 14.76
C LYS A 360 4.99 6.80 13.60
N GLY A 361 4.17 5.83 13.22
CA GLY A 361 4.57 4.74 12.33
C GLY A 361 5.63 3.82 12.91
N ILE A 362 5.87 2.69 12.22
CA ILE A 362 6.97 1.77 12.48
C ILE A 362 7.90 1.81 11.26
N ASP A 363 9.15 2.20 11.49
CA ASP A 363 10.18 2.16 10.45
C ASP A 363 10.67 0.72 10.25
N ILE A 364 10.40 0.17 9.07
CA ILE A 364 10.79 -1.18 8.65
C ILE A 364 11.90 -1.17 7.58
N SER A 365 12.50 -0.01 7.29
CA SER A 365 13.54 0.15 6.27
C SER A 365 14.68 -0.85 6.43
N GLY A 366 15.11 -1.14 7.67
CA GLY A 366 16.15 -2.13 7.98
C GLY A 366 15.77 -3.57 7.67
N MET A 367 14.48 -3.94 7.78
CA MET A 367 13.99 -5.30 7.48
C MET A 367 13.76 -5.52 5.98
N MET A 368 13.62 -4.42 5.22
CA MET A 368 13.30 -4.43 3.79
C MET A 368 14.51 -4.33 2.87
N GLN A 369 15.74 -4.34 3.41
CA GLN A 369 16.98 -4.27 2.64
C GLN A 369 17.18 -5.52 1.76
N GLY A 370 16.52 -5.56 0.60
CA GLY A 370 16.58 -6.66 -0.37
C GLY A 370 15.23 -7.09 -0.94
N GLY A 371 14.11 -6.54 -0.47
CA GLY A 371 12.77 -6.88 -0.97
C GLY A 371 12.58 -6.52 -2.44
N ALA A 372 11.89 -7.39 -3.18
CA ALA A 372 11.57 -7.24 -4.61
C ALA A 372 10.44 -6.26 -4.93
N MET A 373 9.86 -5.64 -3.91
CA MET A 373 8.63 -4.87 -4.05
C MET A 373 8.77 -3.48 -3.44
N ILE A 374 8.06 -2.54 -4.07
CA ILE A 374 7.83 -1.20 -3.55
C ILE A 374 6.99 -1.34 -2.27
N MET A 375 7.62 -1.08 -1.13
CA MET A 375 6.96 -1.09 0.17
C MET A 375 7.28 0.21 0.92
N PRO A 376 6.37 0.66 1.80
CA PRO A 376 6.61 1.84 2.60
C PRO A 376 7.71 1.58 3.61
N ASN A 377 8.66 2.52 3.72
CA ASN A 377 9.69 2.46 4.76
C ASN A 377 9.09 2.61 6.16
N ILE A 378 8.01 3.38 6.28
CA ILE A 378 7.30 3.61 7.53
C ILE A 378 5.87 3.13 7.37
N ILE A 379 5.50 2.08 8.10
CA ILE A 379 4.12 1.59 8.13
C ILE A 379 3.35 2.37 9.19
N ARG A 380 2.25 3.01 8.78
CA ARG A 380 1.33 3.65 9.73
C ARG A 380 0.10 2.78 9.91
N ALA A 381 -0.34 2.64 11.17
CA ALA A 381 -1.63 2.02 11.42
C ALA A 381 -2.74 2.99 11.00
N LYS A 382 -3.95 2.50 10.71
CA LYS A 382 -5.09 3.37 10.42
C LYS A 382 -6.28 3.03 11.29
N PHE A 383 -6.80 4.05 11.97
CA PHE A 383 -8.05 3.92 12.69
C PHE A 383 -9.24 3.88 11.72
N SER A 384 -10.16 2.96 11.97
CA SER A 384 -11.44 2.90 11.27
C SER A 384 -12.56 2.48 12.25
N PRO A 385 -13.80 2.98 12.08
CA PRO A 385 -14.89 2.70 13.03
C PRO A 385 -15.20 1.22 13.25
N ASP A 386 -14.94 0.36 12.26
CA ASP A 386 -15.07 -1.10 12.38
C ASP A 386 -14.15 -1.71 13.44
N LEU A 387 -13.01 -1.08 13.76
CA LEU A 387 -12.13 -1.52 14.85
C LEU A 387 -12.86 -1.51 16.21
N LEU A 388 -13.83 -0.61 16.39
CA LEU A 388 -14.67 -0.59 17.59
C LEU A 388 -15.58 -1.81 17.65
N SER A 389 -16.12 -2.24 16.51
CA SER A 389 -16.97 -3.44 16.43
C SER A 389 -16.19 -4.74 16.58
N ILE A 390 -14.90 -4.78 16.20
CA ILE A 390 -14.08 -5.99 16.33
C ILE A 390 -13.80 -6.35 17.79
N GLY A 391 -13.81 -5.37 18.69
CA GLY A 391 -13.52 -5.62 20.11
C GLY A 391 -14.69 -6.13 20.94
N PHE A 392 -15.90 -6.18 20.38
CA PHE A 392 -17.13 -6.66 21.03
C PHE A 392 -17.71 -7.84 20.26
#